data_AF-A0AAV1J845-F1
#
_entry.id   AF-A0AAV1J845-F1
#
_cell.length_a   1.000
_cell.length_b   1.000
_cell.length_c   1.000
_cell.angle_alpha   90.00
_cell.angle_beta   90.00
_cell.angle_gamma   90.00
#
_symmetry.space_group_name_H-M   'P 1'
#
loop_
_entity.id
_entity.type
_entity.pdbx_description
1 polymer ?
#
loop_
_entity_poly.entity_id
_entity_poly.type
_entity_poly.pdbx_seq_one_letter_code
_entity_poly.pdbx_strand_id
1 'polypeptide(L)'
;MSQISEEYLNKVLSKVASLCGFEKWTYERETFENIAQNYFGVIIPFVLNGEKHGANESLRIVFKLAPNDERYRDGRPISACIIDYQTTRISSPAYDVLYLIITSTSSQLRKQYYHQLLDIYFTTFKNILSEAQMPLELYSRSMFDEDLKTVAPACTIIANTAIWLSSGLQQEGHVRSKIVLETDKQWTEAVQTYKNRISSIVDDLTSYGYFTHMK
;
A
#
# COMPACT_ATOMS: atom_id res chain seq x y z
N MET A 1 -2.00 11.87 -26.05
CA MET A 1 -1.52 13.02 -25.24
C MET A 1 -2.66 13.94 -24.81
N SER A 2 -3.37 13.66 -23.70
CA SER A 2 -4.25 14.68 -23.11
C SER A 2 -3.41 15.56 -22.17
N GLN A 3 -2.92 16.70 -22.65
CA GLN A 3 -2.37 17.71 -21.74
C GLN A 3 -3.48 18.16 -20.79
N ILE A 4 -3.17 18.26 -19.49
CA ILE A 4 -4.08 18.85 -18.52
C ILE A 4 -4.29 20.32 -18.92
N SER A 5 -5.50 20.70 -19.31
CA SER A 5 -5.77 22.07 -19.78
C SER A 5 -5.79 23.05 -18.62
N GLU A 6 -5.34 24.29 -18.88
CA GLU A 6 -5.44 25.37 -17.89
C GLU A 6 -6.90 25.67 -17.52
N GLU A 7 -7.82 25.49 -18.47
CA GLU A 7 -9.26 25.61 -18.22
C GLU A 7 -9.75 24.64 -17.14
N TYR A 8 -9.32 23.37 -17.19
CA TYR A 8 -9.67 22.39 -16.17
C TYR A 8 -9.09 22.76 -14.81
N LEU A 9 -7.82 23.19 -14.76
CA LEU A 9 -7.16 23.63 -13.53
C LEU A 9 -7.88 24.83 -12.91
N ASN A 10 -8.23 25.83 -13.73
CA ASN A 10 -8.98 27.01 -13.32
C ASN A 10 -10.36 26.66 -12.75
N LYS A 11 -11.07 25.72 -13.40
CA LYS A 11 -12.36 25.25 -12.91
C LYS A 11 -12.26 24.60 -11.53
N VAL A 12 -11.22 23.79 -11.29
CA VAL A 12 -11.00 23.14 -9.98
C VAL A 12 -10.59 24.19 -8.93
N LEU A 13 -9.65 25.08 -9.24
CA LEU A 13 -9.21 26.14 -8.33
C LEU A 13 -10.35 27.08 -7.93
N SER A 14 -11.20 27.47 -8.89
CA SER A 14 -12.39 28.28 -8.63
C SER A 14 -13.36 27.59 -7.65
N LYS A 15 -13.55 26.28 -7.80
CA LYS A 15 -14.37 25.50 -6.87
C LYS A 15 -13.74 25.45 -5.47
N VAL A 16 -12.43 25.27 -5.37
CA VAL A 16 -11.72 25.30 -4.07
C VAL A 16 -11.81 26.69 -3.42
N ALA A 17 -11.58 27.76 -4.19
CA ALA A 17 -11.67 29.14 -3.71
C ALA A 17 -13.04 29.44 -3.10
N SER A 18 -14.10 29.05 -3.80
CA SER A 18 -15.48 29.21 -3.34
C SER A 18 -15.76 28.41 -2.06
N LEU A 19 -15.32 27.14 -1.98
CA LEU A 19 -15.47 26.31 -0.78
C LEU A 19 -14.69 26.86 0.42
N CYS A 20 -13.56 27.53 0.18
CA CYS A 20 -12.75 28.16 1.22
C CYS A 20 -13.25 29.56 1.62
N GLY A 21 -14.21 30.12 0.89
CA GLY A 21 -14.83 31.42 1.17
C GLY A 21 -14.04 32.63 0.66
N PHE A 22 -13.25 32.48 -0.40
CA PHE A 22 -12.54 33.60 -1.02
C PHE A 22 -13.45 34.42 -1.93
N GLU A 23 -13.52 35.74 -1.71
CA GLU A 23 -14.34 36.67 -2.50
C GLU A 23 -13.62 37.16 -3.75
N LYS A 24 -12.31 37.43 -3.61
CA LYS A 24 -11.37 37.72 -4.70
C LYS A 24 -10.16 36.84 -4.52
N TRP A 25 -9.66 36.26 -5.60
CA TRP A 25 -8.52 35.35 -5.52
C TRP A 25 -7.70 35.35 -6.80
N THR A 26 -6.45 34.98 -6.64
CA THR A 26 -5.47 34.68 -7.68
C THR A 26 -4.74 33.40 -7.30
N TYR A 27 -4.03 32.80 -8.23
CA TYR A 27 -3.22 31.64 -7.92
C TYR A 27 -1.88 31.70 -8.64
N GLU A 28 -0.89 31.06 -8.03
CA GLU A 28 0.43 30.84 -8.61
C GLU A 28 0.73 29.34 -8.61
N ARG A 29 1.36 28.86 -9.67
CA ARG A 29 1.84 27.48 -9.75
C ARG A 29 3.25 27.43 -9.16
N GLU A 30 3.47 26.56 -8.19
CA GLU A 30 4.80 26.29 -7.67
C GLU A 30 5.44 25.10 -8.39
N THR A 31 6.75 24.93 -8.20
CA THR A 31 7.49 23.74 -8.62
C THR A 31 8.11 23.09 -7.40
N PHE A 32 7.97 21.77 -7.25
CA PHE A 32 8.76 21.05 -6.27
C PHE A 32 10.18 20.87 -6.81
N GLU A 33 11.20 21.17 -6.00
CA GLU A 33 12.61 20.96 -6.36
C GLU A 33 12.92 19.49 -6.65
N ASN A 34 12.26 18.57 -5.94
CA ASN A 34 12.38 17.13 -6.11
C ASN A 34 11.00 16.51 -6.31
N ILE A 35 10.55 16.40 -7.56
CA ILE A 35 9.40 15.55 -7.88
C ILE A 35 9.93 14.15 -8.08
N ALA A 36 9.63 13.25 -7.15
CA ALA A 36 9.61 11.84 -7.50
C ALA A 36 8.47 11.68 -8.51
N GLN A 37 8.76 11.71 -9.82
CA GLN A 37 7.79 11.32 -10.83
C GLN A 37 7.53 9.83 -10.61
N ASN A 38 6.53 9.52 -9.79
CA ASN A 38 6.16 8.15 -9.49
C ASN A 38 4.63 8.03 -9.36
N TYR A 39 4.21 6.76 -9.28
CA TYR A 39 2.87 6.16 -9.24
C TYR A 39 1.68 6.99 -8.70
N PHE A 40 1.91 8.05 -7.93
CA PHE A 40 0.91 8.99 -7.45
C PHE A 40 0.32 9.91 -8.54
N GLY A 41 0.89 9.95 -9.74
CA GLY A 41 0.38 10.77 -10.84
C GLY A 41 1.08 12.12 -10.96
N VAL A 42 0.48 13.05 -11.72
CA VAL A 42 1.02 14.40 -11.87
C VAL A 42 0.63 15.20 -10.62
N ILE A 43 1.64 15.62 -9.87
CA ILE A 43 1.48 16.46 -8.69
C ILE A 43 1.76 17.91 -9.12
N ILE A 44 0.76 18.79 -8.95
CA ILE A 44 0.89 20.21 -9.32
C ILE A 44 0.57 21.06 -8.09
N PRO A 45 1.58 21.68 -7.46
CA PRO A 45 1.36 22.57 -6.32
C PRO A 45 0.89 23.94 -6.80
N PHE A 46 -0.04 24.51 -6.04
CA PHE A 46 -0.59 25.84 -6.24
C PHE A 46 -0.62 26.60 -4.92
N VAL A 47 -0.38 27.90 -4.98
CA VAL A 47 -0.72 28.83 -3.91
C VAL A 47 -1.92 29.63 -4.37
N LEU A 48 -3.02 29.51 -3.65
CA LEU A 48 -4.20 30.33 -3.87
C LEU A 48 -4.15 31.50 -2.89
N ASN A 49 -4.07 32.72 -3.41
CA ASN A 49 -4.07 33.94 -2.62
C ASN A 49 -5.41 34.61 -2.77
N GLY A 50 -6.08 34.96 -1.68
CA GLY A 50 -7.36 35.64 -1.78
C GLY A 50 -7.76 36.41 -0.54
N GLU A 51 -8.80 37.21 -0.70
CA GLU A 51 -9.41 37.99 0.38
C GLU A 51 -10.58 37.20 0.98
N LYS A 52 -10.57 37.06 2.30
CA LYS A 52 -11.61 36.42 3.10
C LYS A 52 -11.90 37.29 4.31
N HIS A 53 -13.16 37.72 4.45
CA HIS A 53 -13.60 38.61 5.53
C HIS A 53 -12.73 39.87 5.71
N GLY A 54 -12.26 40.47 4.61
CA GLY A 54 -11.42 41.68 4.65
C GLY A 54 -9.94 41.45 4.99
N ALA A 55 -9.50 40.18 5.12
CA ALA A 55 -8.10 39.81 5.32
C ALA A 55 -7.56 39.02 4.13
N ASN A 56 -6.29 39.24 3.78
CA ASN A 56 -5.59 38.44 2.78
C ASN A 56 -5.11 37.13 3.41
N GLU A 57 -5.47 36.01 2.80
CA GLU A 57 -5.03 34.67 3.19
C GLU A 57 -4.46 33.91 2.00
N SER A 58 -3.53 32.99 2.28
CA SER A 58 -2.91 32.10 1.30
C SER A 58 -3.20 30.65 1.66
N LEU A 59 -3.63 29.87 0.68
CA LEU A 59 -3.87 28.44 0.81
C LEU A 59 -2.95 27.68 -0.15
N ARG A 60 -2.07 26.84 0.41
CA ARG A 60 -1.23 25.93 -0.38
C ARG A 60 -2.01 24.65 -0.67
N ILE A 61 -2.18 24.34 -1.95
CA ILE A 61 -2.94 23.19 -2.43
C ILE A 61 -2.06 22.38 -3.36
N VAL A 62 -2.22 21.07 -3.34
CA VAL A 62 -1.53 20.16 -4.25
C VAL A 62 -2.57 19.36 -5.02
N PHE A 63 -2.61 19.52 -6.34
CA PHE A 63 -3.44 18.69 -7.20
C PHE A 63 -2.73 17.39 -7.53
N LYS A 64 -3.43 16.28 -7.37
CA LYS A 64 -3.00 14.94 -7.77
C LYS A 64 -3.85 14.51 -8.97
N LEU A 65 -3.24 14.45 -10.15
CA LEU A 65 -3.91 14.12 -11.41
C LEU A 65 -3.35 12.82 -11.99
N ALA A 66 -4.08 12.17 -12.89
CA ALA A 66 -3.60 10.95 -13.54
C ALA A 66 -2.26 11.22 -14.28
N PRO A 67 -1.32 10.27 -14.28
CA PRO A 67 -0.05 10.38 -15.01
C PRO A 67 -0.28 10.80 -16.47
N ASN A 68 0.58 11.64 -17.06
CA ASN A 68 0.47 11.99 -18.50
C ASN A 68 0.88 10.84 -19.42
N ASP A 69 1.69 9.92 -18.91
CA ASP A 69 2.14 8.74 -19.62
C ASP A 69 1.02 7.68 -19.63
N GLU A 70 0.55 7.35 -20.84
CA GLU A 70 -0.56 6.43 -21.10
C GLU A 70 -0.26 5.01 -20.59
N ARG A 71 1.01 4.61 -20.44
CA ARG A 71 1.39 3.32 -19.87
C ARG A 71 0.90 3.15 -18.43
N TYR A 72 0.78 4.24 -17.67
CA TYR A 72 0.21 4.21 -16.32
C TYR A 72 -1.32 4.34 -16.31
N ARG A 73 -1.96 4.55 -17.47
CA ARG A 73 -3.42 4.67 -17.62
C ARG A 73 -4.10 3.37 -18.11
N ASP A 74 -3.32 2.41 -18.59
CA ASP A 74 -3.80 1.13 -19.14
C ASP A 74 -4.32 0.14 -18.08
N GLY A 75 -4.48 0.57 -16.82
CA GLY A 75 -4.92 -0.28 -15.71
C GLY A 75 -3.93 -1.39 -15.31
N ARG A 76 -2.88 -1.61 -16.10
CA ARG A 76 -1.80 -2.56 -15.85
C ARG A 76 -0.70 -1.90 -15.01
N PRO A 77 -0.33 -2.46 -13.85
CA PRO A 77 0.82 -1.99 -13.10
C PRO A 77 2.12 -2.17 -13.92
N ILE A 78 2.87 -1.09 -14.12
CA ILE A 78 4.15 -1.10 -14.86
C ILE A 78 5.38 -0.90 -13.96
N SER A 79 5.18 -0.43 -12.72
CA SER A 79 6.24 -0.21 -11.74
C SER A 79 5.65 -0.21 -10.33
N ALA A 80 6.42 -0.64 -9.34
CA ALA A 80 6.07 -0.54 -7.93
C ALA A 80 7.21 0.14 -7.14
N CYS A 81 6.85 0.84 -6.07
CA CYS A 81 7.80 1.43 -5.13
C CYS A 81 7.31 1.11 -3.71
N ILE A 82 8.19 0.55 -2.88
CA ILE A 82 7.90 0.32 -1.47
C ILE A 82 8.01 1.67 -0.76
N ILE A 83 7.02 1.98 0.07
CA ILE A 83 6.97 3.17 0.90
C ILE A 83 6.76 2.77 2.35
N ASP A 84 6.87 3.75 3.25
CA ASP A 84 6.56 3.58 4.67
C ASP A 84 7.44 2.54 5.39
N TYR A 85 8.72 2.91 5.57
CA TYR A 85 9.76 2.10 6.22
C TYR A 85 9.69 2.13 7.76
N GLN A 86 8.61 2.62 8.37
CA GLN A 86 8.51 2.81 9.82
C GLN A 86 8.57 1.51 10.64
N THR A 87 8.33 0.36 9.99
CA THR A 87 8.38 -0.98 10.62
C THR A 87 9.53 -1.85 10.11
N THR A 88 10.43 -1.29 9.30
CA THR A 88 11.59 -2.01 8.76
C THR A 88 12.52 -2.44 9.88
N ARG A 89 12.99 -3.69 9.79
CA ARG A 89 13.88 -4.31 10.76
C ARG A 89 14.72 -5.37 10.08
N ILE A 90 15.84 -5.73 10.70
CA ILE A 90 16.65 -6.87 10.25
C ILE A 90 15.89 -8.15 10.60
N SER A 91 15.57 -8.96 9.59
CA SER A 91 14.81 -10.21 9.73
C SER A 91 15.16 -11.18 8.59
N SER A 92 14.68 -12.42 8.67
CA SER A 92 14.80 -13.40 7.57
C SER A 92 14.07 -12.91 6.32
N PRO A 93 14.63 -13.04 5.11
CA PRO A 93 13.94 -12.76 3.84
C PRO A 93 12.60 -13.51 3.69
N ALA A 94 12.52 -14.72 4.28
CA ALA A 94 11.30 -15.51 4.32
C ALA A 94 10.15 -14.80 5.05
N TYR A 95 10.47 -14.01 6.09
CA TYR A 95 9.48 -13.23 6.83
C TYR A 95 8.78 -12.22 5.93
N ASP A 96 9.57 -11.44 5.18
CA ASP A 96 9.05 -10.34 4.37
C ASP A 96 8.12 -10.85 3.26
N VAL A 97 8.57 -11.87 2.52
CA VAL A 97 7.78 -12.43 1.42
C VAL A 97 6.55 -13.18 1.92
N LEU A 98 6.66 -13.96 3.01
CA LEU A 98 5.52 -14.70 3.53
C LEU A 98 4.45 -13.74 4.05
N TYR A 99 4.85 -12.74 4.84
CA TYR A 99 3.96 -11.69 5.34
C TYR A 99 3.26 -10.96 4.19
N LEU A 100 4.01 -10.54 3.16
CA LEU A 100 3.47 -9.86 2.00
C LEU A 100 2.42 -10.74 1.28
N ILE A 101 2.75 -12.00 1.02
CA ILE A 101 1.85 -12.93 0.33
C ILE A 101 0.55 -13.11 1.12
N ILE A 102 0.61 -13.47 2.41
CA ILE A 102 -0.60 -13.83 3.15
C ILE A 102 -1.52 -12.63 3.44
N THR A 103 -0.96 -11.42 3.56
CA THR A 103 -1.74 -10.20 3.84
C THR A 103 -2.30 -9.54 2.59
N SER A 104 -1.68 -9.75 1.43
CA SER A 104 -1.98 -9.00 0.20
C SER A 104 -2.64 -9.82 -0.90
N THR A 105 -2.94 -11.11 -0.66
CA THR A 105 -3.52 -12.01 -1.67
C THR A 105 -4.80 -12.68 -1.17
N SER A 106 -5.62 -13.16 -2.10
CA SER A 106 -6.75 -14.04 -1.78
C SER A 106 -6.29 -15.49 -1.64
N SER A 107 -7.05 -16.31 -0.91
CA SER A 107 -6.78 -17.76 -0.85
C SER A 107 -6.85 -18.41 -2.24
N GLN A 108 -7.74 -17.96 -3.12
CA GLN A 108 -7.79 -18.44 -4.51
C GLN A 108 -6.46 -18.22 -5.24
N LEU A 109 -5.87 -17.02 -5.10
CA LEU A 109 -4.59 -16.70 -5.72
C LEU A 109 -3.46 -17.57 -5.12
N ARG A 110 -3.41 -17.71 -3.79
CA ARG A 110 -2.38 -18.54 -3.14
C ARG A 110 -2.48 -20.01 -3.56
N LYS A 111 -3.68 -20.58 -3.59
CA LYS A 111 -3.88 -21.96 -4.05
C LYS A 111 -3.34 -22.20 -5.47
N GLN A 112 -3.41 -21.18 -6.33
CA GLN A 112 -2.95 -21.30 -7.71
C GLN A 112 -1.47 -20.95 -7.91
N TYR A 113 -0.96 -19.95 -7.19
CA TYR A 113 0.32 -19.29 -7.52
C TYR A 113 1.32 -19.21 -6.37
N TYR A 114 1.04 -19.77 -5.20
CA TYR A 114 1.89 -19.62 -4.02
C TYR A 114 3.36 -19.98 -4.27
N HIS A 115 3.63 -21.18 -4.77
CA HIS A 115 5.00 -21.60 -5.07
C HIS A 115 5.66 -20.75 -6.15
N GLN A 116 4.91 -20.34 -7.17
CA GLN A 116 5.43 -19.46 -8.22
C GLN A 116 5.84 -18.09 -7.66
N LEU A 117 5.07 -17.53 -6.72
CA LEU A 117 5.42 -16.27 -6.05
C LEU A 117 6.72 -16.42 -5.24
N LEU A 118 6.90 -17.54 -4.54
CA LEU A 118 8.14 -17.83 -3.81
C LEU A 118 9.33 -18.01 -4.77
N ASP A 119 9.14 -18.69 -5.90
CA ASP A 119 10.17 -18.88 -6.92
C ASP A 119 10.60 -17.56 -7.55
N ILE A 120 9.63 -16.68 -7.87
CA ILE A 120 9.91 -15.33 -8.37
C ILE A 120 10.73 -14.54 -7.35
N TYR A 121 10.32 -14.54 -6.08
CA TYR A 121 11.03 -13.83 -5.01
C TYR A 121 12.45 -14.35 -4.86
N PHE A 122 12.63 -15.66 -4.70
CA PHE A 122 13.93 -16.27 -4.45
C PHE A 122 14.88 -16.12 -5.65
N THR A 123 14.38 -16.26 -6.87
CA THR A 123 15.16 -16.02 -8.10
C THR A 123 15.62 -14.57 -8.16
N THR A 124 14.73 -13.62 -7.88
CA THR A 124 15.07 -12.18 -7.87
C THR A 124 16.10 -11.88 -6.79
N PHE A 125 15.94 -12.44 -5.59
CA PHE A 125 16.90 -12.32 -4.50
C PHE A 125 18.30 -12.82 -4.92
N LYS A 126 18.39 -13.98 -5.57
CA LYS A 126 19.66 -14.53 -6.06
C LYS A 126 20.30 -13.64 -7.14
N ASN A 127 19.50 -13.07 -8.03
CA ASN A 127 19.99 -12.14 -9.04
C ASN A 127 20.60 -10.89 -8.39
N ILE A 128 19.92 -10.31 -7.38
CA ILE A 128 20.42 -9.16 -6.63
C ILE A 128 21.73 -9.50 -5.89
N LEU A 129 21.83 -10.67 -5.26
CA LEU A 129 23.09 -11.12 -4.65
C LEU A 129 24.22 -11.24 -5.69
N SER A 130 23.91 -11.78 -6.88
CA SER A 130 24.88 -11.87 -7.97
C SER A 130 25.36 -10.50 -8.45
N GLU A 131 24.44 -9.55 -8.63
CA GLU A 131 24.76 -8.17 -9.02
C GLU A 131 25.62 -7.46 -7.97
N ALA A 132 25.36 -7.73 -6.69
CA ALA A 132 26.15 -7.24 -5.57
C ALA A 132 27.47 -7.99 -5.34
N GLN A 133 27.83 -8.95 -6.21
CA GLN A 133 29.03 -9.80 -6.08
C GLN A 133 29.09 -10.57 -4.76
N MET A 134 27.93 -10.96 -4.22
CA MET A 134 27.80 -11.73 -2.99
C MET A 134 27.76 -13.24 -3.27
N PRO A 135 28.29 -14.07 -2.34
CA PRO A 135 28.23 -15.52 -2.49
C PRO A 135 26.78 -16.02 -2.56
N LEU A 136 26.44 -16.69 -3.66
CA LEU A 136 25.10 -17.23 -3.87
C LEU A 136 24.73 -18.31 -2.84
N GLU A 137 25.70 -19.02 -2.29
CA GLU A 137 25.48 -20.05 -1.26
C GLU A 137 25.21 -19.49 0.14
N LEU A 138 25.32 -18.16 0.33
CA LEU A 138 25.07 -17.52 1.63
C LEU A 138 23.67 -17.83 2.17
N TYR A 139 22.69 -17.93 1.26
CA TYR A 139 21.31 -18.25 1.60
C TYR A 139 20.70 -19.13 0.50
N SER A 140 20.68 -20.43 0.77
CA SER A 140 20.21 -21.45 -0.19
C SER A 140 18.68 -21.54 -0.22
N ARG A 141 18.15 -22.21 -1.25
CA ARG A 141 16.71 -22.44 -1.36
C ARG A 141 16.19 -23.30 -0.19
N SER A 142 16.98 -24.29 0.24
CA SER A 142 16.62 -25.13 1.39
C SER A 142 16.49 -24.30 2.67
N MET A 143 17.43 -23.39 2.91
CA MET A 143 17.38 -22.49 4.08
C MET A 143 16.16 -21.57 4.01
N PHE A 144 15.84 -21.03 2.84
CA PHE A 144 14.64 -20.24 2.63
C PHE A 144 13.35 -21.02 2.91
N ASP A 145 13.24 -22.26 2.41
CA ASP A 145 12.07 -23.11 2.62
C ASP A 145 11.92 -23.56 4.10
N GLU A 146 13.03 -23.73 4.82
CA GLU A 146 13.04 -23.98 6.26
C GLU A 146 12.64 -22.73 7.06
N ASP A 147 13.18 -21.57 6.71
CA ASP A 147 12.85 -20.30 7.34
C ASP A 147 11.37 -19.97 7.17
N LEU A 148 10.75 -20.27 6.02
CA LEU A 148 9.31 -20.07 5.81
C LEU A 148 8.46 -20.78 6.87
N LYS A 149 8.86 -21.99 7.29
CA LYS A 149 8.19 -22.72 8.38
C LYS A 149 8.41 -22.03 9.72
N THR A 150 9.64 -21.58 9.98
CA THR A 150 10.03 -20.89 11.21
C THR A 150 9.28 -19.57 11.40
N VAL A 151 9.13 -18.78 10.33
CA VAL A 151 8.51 -17.45 10.40
C VAL A 151 6.98 -17.49 10.31
N ALA A 152 6.39 -18.59 9.86
CA ALA A 152 4.94 -18.69 9.63
C ALA A 152 4.08 -18.33 10.86
N PRO A 153 4.36 -18.81 12.08
CA PRO A 153 3.57 -18.44 13.25
C PRO A 153 3.60 -16.92 13.51
N ALA A 154 4.79 -16.32 13.44
CA ALA A 154 4.96 -14.89 13.65
C ALA A 154 4.28 -14.06 12.54
N CYS A 155 4.37 -14.49 11.28
CA CYS A 155 3.68 -13.85 10.16
C CYS A 155 2.16 -13.91 10.33
N THR A 156 1.60 -15.04 10.79
CA THR A 156 0.17 -15.18 11.06
C THR A 156 -0.31 -14.26 12.17
N ILE A 157 0.47 -14.10 13.25
CA ILE A 157 0.14 -13.17 14.34
C ILE A 157 0.07 -11.73 13.82
N ILE A 158 1.07 -11.29 13.04
CA ILE A 158 1.05 -9.93 12.49
C ILE A 158 -0.07 -9.76 11.45
N ALA A 159 -0.29 -10.76 10.59
CA ALA A 159 -1.39 -10.73 9.63
C ALA A 159 -2.75 -10.63 10.34
N ASN A 160 -2.94 -11.33 11.46
CA ASN A 160 -4.13 -11.23 12.30
C ASN A 160 -4.37 -9.78 12.75
N THR A 161 -3.36 -9.13 13.32
CA THR A 161 -3.46 -7.72 13.74
C THR A 161 -3.70 -6.77 12.58
N ALA A 162 -2.98 -6.93 11.47
CA ALA A 162 -3.11 -6.08 10.29
C ALA A 162 -4.52 -6.20 9.67
N ILE A 163 -5.03 -7.43 9.51
CA ILE A 163 -6.35 -7.66 8.92
C ILE A 163 -7.43 -7.16 9.88
N TRP A 164 -7.32 -7.42 11.19
CA TRP A 164 -8.25 -6.90 12.19
C TRP A 164 -8.36 -5.36 12.14
N LEU A 165 -7.22 -4.66 12.11
CA LEU A 165 -7.18 -3.20 11.97
C LEU A 165 -7.79 -2.75 10.63
N SER A 166 -7.43 -3.42 9.53
CA SER A 166 -7.93 -3.06 8.19
C SER A 166 -9.43 -3.30 8.01
N SER A 167 -10.03 -4.20 8.81
CA SER A 167 -11.45 -4.54 8.77
C SER A 167 -12.34 -3.59 9.59
N GLY A 168 -11.79 -2.55 10.22
CA GLY A 168 -12.58 -1.63 11.07
C GLY A 168 -12.92 -2.18 12.45
N LEU A 169 -12.39 -3.36 12.81
CA LEU A 169 -12.74 -4.07 14.03
C LEU A 169 -11.99 -3.56 15.27
N GLN A 170 -11.02 -2.67 15.08
CA GLN A 170 -10.27 -2.05 16.15
C GLN A 170 -11.02 -0.86 16.74
N GLN A 171 -11.55 -1.02 17.95
CA GLN A 171 -12.32 0.01 18.67
C GLN A 171 -11.48 0.80 19.69
N GLU A 172 -10.41 0.21 20.24
CA GLU A 172 -9.67 0.77 21.37
C GLU A 172 -8.16 0.85 21.10
N GLY A 173 -7.56 2.03 21.31
CA GLY A 173 -6.11 2.21 21.25
C GLY A 173 -5.67 3.46 20.47
N HIS A 174 -4.35 3.66 20.41
CA HIS A 174 -3.76 4.81 19.73
C HIS A 174 -3.80 4.72 18.20
N VAL A 175 -3.93 3.50 17.65
CA VAL A 175 -4.05 3.24 16.21
C VAL A 175 -5.51 2.98 15.88
N ARG A 176 -6.10 3.84 15.07
CA ARG A 176 -7.50 3.73 14.63
C ARG A 176 -7.58 3.17 13.21
N SER A 177 -8.59 2.36 12.95
CA SER A 177 -8.90 1.96 11.58
C SER A 177 -9.34 3.16 10.74
N LYS A 178 -9.05 3.12 9.44
CA LYS A 178 -9.63 4.06 8.47
C LYS A 178 -11.10 3.72 8.16
N ILE A 179 -11.52 2.49 8.44
CA ILE A 179 -12.91 2.06 8.28
C ILE A 179 -13.64 2.29 9.60
N VAL A 180 -14.71 3.08 9.55
CA VAL A 180 -15.62 3.28 10.68
C VAL A 180 -16.88 2.47 10.43
N LEU A 181 -17.24 1.61 11.39
CA LEU A 181 -18.41 0.74 11.33
C LEU A 181 -19.50 1.33 12.23
N GLU A 182 -20.62 1.75 11.64
CA GLU A 182 -21.67 2.51 12.33
C GLU A 182 -22.89 1.64 12.69
N THR A 183 -23.11 0.55 11.95
CA THR A 183 -24.30 -0.30 12.08
C THR A 183 -23.94 -1.74 12.45
N ASP A 184 -24.83 -2.42 13.18
CA ASP A 184 -24.65 -3.84 13.55
C ASP A 184 -24.45 -4.76 12.33
N LYS A 185 -25.08 -4.42 11.21
CA LYS A 185 -24.91 -5.13 9.95
C LYS A 185 -23.47 -5.03 9.44
N GLN A 186 -22.91 -3.82 9.39
CA GLN A 186 -21.51 -3.59 8.99
C GLN A 186 -20.53 -4.32 9.92
N TRP A 187 -20.81 -4.31 11.24
CA TRP A 187 -20.03 -5.06 12.22
C TRP A 187 -20.04 -6.56 11.95
N THR A 188 -21.23 -7.12 11.72
CA THR A 188 -21.40 -8.56 11.44
C THR A 188 -20.66 -8.96 10.16
N GLU A 189 -20.79 -8.18 9.09
CA GLU A 189 -20.12 -8.42 7.81
C GLU A 189 -18.59 -8.31 7.93
N ALA A 190 -18.09 -7.32 8.68
CA ALA A 190 -16.66 -7.13 8.93
C ALA A 190 -16.06 -8.31 9.73
N VAL A 191 -16.74 -8.75 10.80
CA VAL A 191 -16.32 -9.91 11.59
C VAL A 191 -16.31 -11.18 10.74
N GLN A 192 -17.34 -11.42 9.92
CA GLN A 192 -17.39 -12.59 9.07
C GLN A 192 -16.27 -12.58 8.03
N THR A 193 -16.03 -11.43 7.40
CA THR A 193 -14.95 -11.26 6.41
C THR A 193 -13.58 -11.49 7.04
N TYR A 194 -13.35 -10.92 8.23
CA TYR A 194 -12.14 -11.12 9.01
C TYR A 194 -11.91 -12.61 9.33
N LYS A 195 -12.90 -13.29 9.91
CA LYS A 195 -12.82 -14.72 10.24
C LYS A 195 -12.49 -15.56 9.01
N ASN A 196 -13.20 -15.35 7.91
CA ASN A 196 -12.97 -16.07 6.67
C ASN A 196 -11.53 -15.88 6.15
N ARG A 197 -11.00 -14.64 6.21
CA ARG A 197 -9.62 -14.34 5.80
C ARG A 197 -8.60 -15.06 6.67
N ILE A 198 -8.72 -14.95 7.99
CA ILE A 198 -7.76 -15.59 8.92
C ILE A 198 -7.82 -17.12 8.80
N SER A 199 -9.02 -17.71 8.80
CA SER A 199 -9.18 -19.15 8.59
C SER A 199 -8.53 -19.60 7.28
N SER A 200 -8.74 -18.86 6.18
CA SER A 200 -8.12 -19.22 4.90
C SER A 200 -6.59 -19.16 4.93
N ILE A 201 -6.00 -18.22 5.68
CA ILE A 201 -4.54 -18.13 5.84
C ILE A 201 -4.04 -19.34 6.65
N VAL A 202 -4.71 -19.68 7.75
CA VAL A 202 -4.34 -20.83 8.58
C VAL A 202 -4.45 -22.13 7.80
N ASP A 203 -5.53 -22.32 7.03
CA ASP A 203 -5.73 -23.50 6.18
C ASP A 203 -4.65 -23.60 5.10
N ASP A 204 -4.35 -22.49 4.41
CA ASP A 204 -3.33 -22.44 3.37
C ASP A 204 -1.95 -22.81 3.96
N LEU A 205 -1.52 -22.17 5.06
CA LEU A 205 -0.23 -22.42 5.71
C LEU A 205 -0.13 -23.85 6.29
N THR A 206 -1.23 -24.40 6.78
CA THR A 206 -1.30 -25.80 7.21
C THR A 206 -1.11 -26.73 6.01
N SER A 207 -1.77 -26.44 4.88
CA SER A 207 -1.63 -27.23 3.65
C SER A 207 -0.22 -27.19 3.06
N TYR A 208 0.51 -26.09 3.28
CA TYR A 208 1.92 -25.96 2.90
C TYR A 208 2.89 -26.66 3.88
N GLY A 209 2.37 -27.23 4.97
CA GLY A 209 3.16 -27.95 5.96
C GLY A 209 3.93 -27.04 6.92
N TYR A 210 3.48 -25.80 7.14
CA TYR A 210 4.17 -24.86 8.03
C TYR A 210 3.71 -24.98 9.49
N PHE A 211 2.53 -25.58 9.71
CA PHE A 211 1.97 -25.85 11.04
C PHE A 211 1.88 -27.34 11.30
N THR A 212 3.03 -27.99 11.53
CA THR A 212 3.11 -29.44 11.77
C THR A 212 2.83 -29.86 13.22
N HIS A 213 2.66 -28.91 14.15
CA HIS A 213 2.51 -29.20 15.59
C HIS A 213 1.28 -28.57 16.27
N MET A 214 0.31 -28.02 15.51
CA MET A 214 -0.96 -27.56 16.09
C MET A 214 -1.99 -28.70 16.17
N LYS A 215 -1.67 -29.75 16.94
CA LYS A 215 -2.66 -30.75 17.40
C LYS A 215 -3.04 -30.47 18.84
#